data_AF-A0A929A0J0-F1
#
_entry.id   AF-A0A929A0J0-F1
#
_cell.length_a   1.000
_cell.length_b   1.000
_cell.length_c   1.000
_cell.angle_alpha   90.00
_cell.angle_beta   90.00
_cell.angle_gamma   90.00
#
_symmetry.space_group_name_H-M   'P 1'
#
loop_
_entity.id
_entity.type
_entity.pdbx_description
1 polymer ?
#
loop_
_entity_poly.entity_id
_entity_poly.type
_entity_poly.pdbx_seq_one_letter_code
_entity_poly.pdbx_strand_id
1 'polypeptide(L)'
;AYNLVLIGLVTSVISIYYYIRVVKMMVVKEPQEMSDVIKNYPPPRWDLPGMRPLQVSLVIAVIATSLAGVLSNPLFTLANDSVVKTPLLQAAQDTSSTVAVTLPATSDSSF
;
A
#
# COMPACT_ATOMS: atom_id res chain seq x y z
N ALA A 1 -17.59 -11.36 5.11
CA ALA A 1 -16.66 -10.21 4.97
C ALA A 1 -15.45 -10.31 5.92
N TYR A 2 -15.64 -10.61 7.21
CA TYR A 2 -14.57 -10.57 8.22
C TYR A 2 -13.44 -11.60 8.06
N ASN A 3 -13.72 -12.78 7.47
CA ASN A 3 -12.70 -13.81 7.25
C ASN A 3 -11.54 -13.32 6.36
N LEU A 4 -11.82 -12.51 5.34
CA LEU A 4 -10.79 -11.93 4.48
C LEU A 4 -9.91 -10.92 5.24
N VAL A 5 -10.51 -10.12 6.12
CA VAL A 5 -9.77 -9.17 6.95
C VAL A 5 -8.85 -9.93 7.92
N LEU A 6 -9.33 -11.00 8.54
CA LEU A 6 -8.51 -11.84 9.42
C LEU A 6 -7.30 -12.42 8.68
N ILE A 7 -7.51 -12.98 7.48
CA ILE A 7 -6.42 -13.49 6.64
C ILE A 7 -5.44 -12.38 6.25
N GLY A 8 -5.95 -11.19 5.89
CA GLY A 8 -5.12 -10.02 5.56
C GLY A 8 -4.24 -9.57 6.71
N LEU A 9 -4.78 -9.51 7.93
CA LEU A 9 -4.03 -9.15 9.14
C LEU A 9 -2.95 -10.19 9.47
N VAL A 10 -3.30 -11.49 9.44
CA VAL A 10 -2.31 -12.56 9.68
C VAL A 10 -1.20 -12.53 8.64
N THR A 11 -1.54 -12.33 7.37
CA THR A 11 -0.55 -12.22 6.28
C THR A 11 0.34 -10.99 6.44
N SER A 12 -0.21 -9.86 6.92
CA SER A 12 0.55 -8.66 7.21
C SER A 12 1.63 -8.90 8.29
N VAL A 13 1.30 -9.65 9.34
CA VAL A 13 2.26 -10.02 10.41
C VAL A 13 3.41 -10.87 9.86
N ILE A 14 3.12 -11.82 8.97
CA ILE A 14 4.16 -12.62 8.32
C ILE A 14 5.03 -11.74 7.43
N SER A 15 4.39 -10.86 6.65
CA SER A 15 5.07 -9.95 5.72
C SER A 15 6.05 -9.00 6.43
N ILE A 16 5.62 -8.39 7.55
CA ILE A 16 6.47 -7.45 8.29
C ILE A 16 7.74 -8.10 8.85
N TYR A 17 7.69 -9.39 9.20
CA TYR A 17 8.89 -10.13 9.61
C TYR A 17 9.96 -10.19 8.50
N TYR A 18 9.55 -10.47 7.26
CA TYR A 18 10.48 -10.53 6.13
C TYR A 18 10.95 -9.14 5.70
N TYR A 19 10.11 -8.11 5.78
CA TYR A 19 10.52 -6.73 5.54
C TYR A 19 11.61 -6.28 6.54
N ILE A 20 11.38 -6.48 7.85
CA ILE A 20 12.34 -6.08 8.88
C ILE A 20 13.62 -6.89 8.79
N ARG A 21 13.57 -8.17 8.37
CA ARG A 21 14.78 -9.00 8.18
C ARG A 21 15.76 -8.37 7.19
N VAL A 22 15.27 -7.82 6.07
CA VAL A 22 16.11 -7.14 5.07
C VAL A 22 16.73 -5.88 5.66
N VAL A 23 15.93 -5.04 6.33
CA VAL A 23 16.42 -3.81 6.97
C VAL A 23 17.46 -4.12 8.04
N LYS A 24 17.23 -5.13 8.88
CA LYS A 24 18.20 -5.58 9.89
C LYS A 24 19.53 -5.95 9.25
N MET A 25 19.50 -6.68 8.13
CA MET A 25 20.69 -7.05 7.40
C MET A 25 21.40 -5.87 6.73
N MET A 26 20.70 -4.77 6.45
CA MET A 26 21.29 -3.55 5.86
C MET A 26 21.91 -2.63 6.92
N VAL A 27 21.30 -2.53 8.10
CA VAL A 27 21.68 -1.53 9.13
C VAL A 27 22.50 -2.13 10.28
N VAL A 28 22.35 -3.42 10.58
CA VAL A 28 22.86 -4.03 11.84
C VAL A 28 24.01 -5.03 11.61
N LYS A 29 24.34 -5.41 10.36
CA LYS A 29 25.46 -6.34 10.11
C LYS A 29 26.79 -5.71 10.54
N GLU A 30 27.57 -6.43 11.32
CA GLU A 30 28.86 -5.98 11.80
C GLU A 30 29.90 -5.98 10.65
N PRO A 31 30.83 -5.02 10.60
CA PRO A 31 31.73 -4.81 9.45
C PRO A 31 32.62 -6.02 9.12
N GLN A 32 32.93 -6.88 10.08
CA GLN A 32 33.66 -8.13 9.84
C GLN A 32 32.81 -9.22 9.18
N GLU A 33 31.49 -9.20 9.35
CA GLU A 33 30.54 -10.15 8.71
C GLU A 33 30.19 -9.75 7.26
N MET A 34 30.72 -8.62 6.79
CA MET A 34 30.55 -8.16 5.42
C MET A 34 31.47 -8.94 4.47
N SER A 35 30.96 -9.32 3.30
CA SER A 35 31.75 -9.99 2.27
C SER A 35 32.84 -9.08 1.71
N ASP A 36 33.91 -9.67 1.19
CA ASP A 36 35.05 -8.91 0.65
C ASP A 36 34.66 -8.01 -0.54
N VAL A 37 33.61 -8.38 -1.28
CA VAL A 37 33.05 -7.55 -2.37
C VAL A 37 32.42 -6.27 -1.83
N ILE A 38 31.73 -6.34 -0.69
CA ILE A 38 31.11 -5.16 -0.05
C ILE A 38 32.20 -4.26 0.54
N LYS A 39 33.23 -4.85 1.15
CA LYS A 39 34.38 -4.11 1.73
C LYS A 39 35.16 -3.34 0.67
N ASN A 40 35.31 -3.90 -0.53
CA ASN A 40 36.04 -3.29 -1.64
C ASN A 40 35.14 -2.49 -2.59
N TYR A 41 33.91 -2.16 -2.19
CA TYR A 41 32.98 -1.45 -3.07
C TYR A 41 33.45 -0.01 -3.32
N PRO A 42 33.57 0.44 -4.59
CA PRO A 42 34.02 1.79 -4.88
C PRO A 42 33.03 2.84 -4.37
N PRO A 43 33.48 4.05 -4.03
CA PRO A 43 32.60 5.11 -3.58
C PRO A 43 31.56 5.45 -4.67
N PRO A 44 30.31 5.73 -4.28
CA PRO A 44 29.24 6.02 -5.23
C PRO A 44 29.56 7.29 -6.03
N ARG A 45 29.63 7.13 -7.35
CA ARG A 45 29.90 8.21 -8.31
C ARG A 45 28.63 8.55 -9.08
N TRP A 46 28.00 9.67 -8.76
CA TRP A 46 26.73 10.10 -9.38
C TRP A 46 26.89 10.88 -10.69
N ASP A 47 28.09 10.84 -11.28
CA ASP A 47 28.45 11.65 -12.46
C ASP A 47 28.29 10.90 -13.80
N LEU A 48 27.93 9.61 -13.75
CA LEU A 48 27.70 8.85 -14.97
C LEU A 48 26.37 9.23 -15.61
N PRO A 49 26.29 9.17 -16.96
CA PRO A 49 25.04 9.41 -17.68
C PRO A 49 23.94 8.48 -17.14
N GLY A 50 22.81 9.07 -16.73
CA GLY A 50 21.65 8.34 -16.19
C GLY A 50 21.65 8.11 -14.68
N MET A 51 22.75 8.35 -13.95
CA MET A 51 22.74 8.20 -12.48
C MET A 51 22.12 9.38 -11.75
N ARG A 52 22.26 10.60 -12.28
CA ARG A 52 21.57 11.79 -11.73
C ARG A 52 20.04 11.67 -11.71
N PRO A 53 19.35 11.28 -12.80
CA PRO A 53 17.89 11.10 -12.73
C PRO A 53 17.46 9.98 -11.78
N LEU A 54 18.26 8.92 -11.62
CA LEU A 54 18.00 7.85 -10.63
C LEU A 54 18.09 8.39 -9.19
N GLN A 55 19.08 9.24 -8.90
CA GLN A 55 19.21 9.87 -7.59
C GLN A 55 18.00 10.74 -7.28
N VAL A 56 17.61 11.59 -8.23
CA VAL A 56 16.48 12.52 -8.06
C VAL A 56 15.17 11.75 -7.90
N SER A 57 14.93 10.71 -8.69
CA SER A 57 13.71 9.91 -8.57
C SER A 57 13.64 9.17 -7.23
N LEU A 58 14.77 8.64 -6.74
CA LEU A 58 14.83 8.02 -5.41
C LEU A 58 14.47 9.02 -4.31
N VAL A 59 15.06 10.21 -4.33
CA VAL A 59 14.80 11.25 -3.33
C VAL A 59 13.33 11.71 -3.38
N ILE A 60 12.80 11.97 -4.57
CA ILE A 60 11.39 12.36 -4.75
C ILE A 60 10.46 11.25 -4.26
N ALA A 61 10.74 9.98 -4.58
CA ALA A 61 9.91 8.85 -4.17
C ALA A 61 9.89 8.68 -2.65
N VAL A 62 11.03 8.85 -1.96
CA VAL A 62 11.10 8.79 -0.50
C VAL A 62 10.30 9.94 0.12
N ILE A 63 10.51 11.18 -0.35
CA ILE A 63 9.78 12.36 0.15
C ILE A 63 8.27 12.20 -0.07
N ALA A 64 7.88 11.78 -1.28
CA ALA A 64 6.49 11.54 -1.62
C ALA A 64 5.88 10.44 -0.74
N THR A 65 6.57 9.33 -0.50
CA THR A 65 6.07 8.23 0.34
C THR A 65 5.92 8.66 1.80
N SER A 66 6.89 9.40 2.34
CA SER A 66 6.83 9.92 3.71
C SER A 66 5.71 10.94 3.91
N LEU A 67 5.48 11.83 2.93
CA LEU A 67 4.45 12.87 3.02
C LEU A 67 3.05 12.38 2.60
N ALA A 68 2.96 11.43 1.67
CA ALA A 68 1.68 10.95 1.14
C ALA A 68 0.80 10.33 2.21
N GLY A 69 1.37 9.71 3.25
CA GLY A 69 0.59 9.21 4.38
C GLY A 69 -0.12 10.34 5.16
N VAL A 70 0.62 11.42 5.44
CA VAL A 70 0.12 12.57 6.22
C VAL A 70 -0.81 13.46 5.39
N LEU A 71 -0.47 13.67 4.11
CA LEU A 71 -1.23 14.49 3.16
C LEU A 71 -2.14 13.64 2.26
N SER A 72 -2.68 12.54 2.80
CA SER A 72 -3.46 11.56 2.04
C SER A 72 -4.86 12.06 1.64
N ASN A 73 -5.37 13.10 2.30
CA ASN A 73 -6.72 13.63 2.07
C ASN A 73 -7.05 13.92 0.57
N PRO A 74 -6.25 14.70 -0.18
CA PRO A 74 -6.46 14.91 -1.61
C PRO A 74 -6.39 13.61 -2.44
N LEU A 75 -5.54 12.64 -2.05
CA LEU A 75 -5.45 11.36 -2.75
C LEU A 75 -6.73 10.54 -2.59
N PHE A 76 -7.34 10.57 -1.40
CA PHE A 76 -8.62 9.90 -1.15
C PHE A 76 -9.76 10.55 -1.95
N THR A 77 -9.84 11.88 -2.02
CA THR A 77 -10.84 12.56 -2.85
C THR A 77 -10.71 12.18 -4.31
N LEU A 78 -9.49 12.16 -4.85
CA LEU A 78 -9.26 11.78 -6.25
C LEU A 78 -9.64 10.31 -6.53
N ALA A 79 -9.34 9.41 -5.59
CA ALA A 79 -9.72 8.01 -5.70
C ALA A 79 -11.24 7.82 -5.68
N ASN A 80 -11.94 8.51 -4.77
CA ASN A 80 -13.40 8.45 -4.66
C ASN A 80 -14.07 8.98 -5.93
N ASP A 81 -13.61 10.12 -6.45
CA ASP A 81 -14.11 10.68 -7.70
C ASP A 81 -13.94 9.72 -8.88
N SER A 82 -12.83 8.99 -8.92
CA SER A 82 -12.54 8.00 -9.97
C SER A 82 -13.48 6.78 -9.88
N VAL A 83 -13.77 6.31 -8.65
CA VAL A 83 -14.70 5.21 -8.41
C VAL A 83 -16.14 5.59 -8.80
N VAL A 84 -16.61 6.78 -8.42
CA VAL A 84 -17.96 7.26 -8.73
C VAL A 84 -18.18 7.43 -10.24
N LYS A 85 -17.14 7.84 -10.98
CA LYS A 85 -17.21 8.04 -12.44
C LYS A 85 -17.12 6.73 -13.24
N THR A 86 -16.93 5.58 -12.60
CA THR A 86 -16.78 4.28 -13.27
C THR A 86 -18.14 3.59 -13.46
N PRO A 87 -18.63 3.39 -14.70
CA PRO A 87 -19.99 2.89 -14.96
C PRO A 87 -20.26 1.46 -14.46
N LEU A 88 -19.24 0.61 -14.40
CA LEU A 88 -19.33 -0.74 -13.81
C LEU A 88 -19.76 -0.67 -12.33
N LEU A 89 -19.20 0.28 -11.59
CA LEU A 89 -19.44 0.43 -10.15
C LEU A 89 -20.73 1.21 -9.84
N GLN A 90 -21.29 1.93 -10.82
CA GLN A 90 -22.61 2.55 -10.70
C GLN A 90 -23.72 1.49 -10.72
N ALA A 91 -23.69 0.57 -11.70
CA ALA A 91 -24.66 -0.53 -11.79
C ALA A 91 -24.66 -1.45 -10.55
N ALA A 92 -23.49 -1.65 -9.94
CA ALA A 92 -23.34 -2.42 -8.70
C ALA A 92 -23.89 -1.67 -7.46
N GLN A 93 -23.79 -0.33 -7.42
CA GLN A 93 -24.36 0.49 -6.35
C GLN A 93 -25.90 0.54 -6.42
N ASP A 94 -26.48 0.61 -7.61
CA ASP A 94 -27.93 0.58 -7.82
C ASP A 94 -28.54 -0.77 -7.42
N THR A 95 -27.83 -1.87 -7.74
CA THR A 95 -28.23 -3.23 -7.36
C THR A 95 -28.13 -3.45 -5.83
N SER A 96 -27.07 -2.93 -5.20
CA SER A 96 -26.88 -3.05 -3.74
C SER A 96 -27.92 -2.25 -2.94
N SER A 97 -28.36 -1.10 -3.46
CA SER A 97 -29.41 -0.27 -2.84
C SER A 97 -30.80 -0.93 -2.92
N THR A 98 -31.07 -1.72 -3.96
CA THR A 98 -32.36 -2.41 -4.15
C THR A 98 -32.54 -3.60 -3.20
N VAL A 99 -31.46 -4.33 -2.88
CA VAL A 99 -31.49 -5.49 -1.97
C VAL A 99 -31.69 -5.06 -0.50
N ALA A 100 -31.21 -3.89 -0.10
CA ALA A 100 -31.44 -3.36 1.26
C ALA A 100 -32.91 -2.94 1.50
N VAL A 101 -33.68 -2.66 0.45
CA VAL A 101 -35.10 -2.24 0.52
C VAL A 101 -36.07 -3.43 0.51
N THR A 102 -35.62 -4.65 0.21
CA THR A 102 -36.50 -5.83 0.02
C THR A 102 -36.36 -6.93 1.10
N LEU A 103 -35.96 -6.58 2.33
CA LEU A 103 -36.29 -7.43 3.47
C LEU A 103 -37.82 -7.41 3.67
N PRO A 104 -38.54 -8.54 3.52
CA PRO A 104 -39.96 -8.56 3.79
C PRO A 104 -40.13 -8.30 5.29
N ALA A 105 -40.80 -7.20 5.63
CA ALA A 105 -41.37 -7.04 6.96
C ALA A 105 -42.33 -8.22 7.17
N THR A 106 -41.94 -9.21 7.97
CA THR A 106 -42.90 -10.14 8.57
C THR A 106 -43.71 -9.34 9.58
N SER A 107 -44.74 -8.64 9.09
CA SER A 107 -45.82 -8.17 9.94
C SER A 107 -46.84 -9.30 10.05
N ASP A 108 -46.66 -10.10 11.10
CA ASP A 108 -47.79 -10.68 11.82
C ASP A 108 -48.82 -9.57 12.09
N SER A 109 -50.08 -9.79 11.69
CA SER A 109 -51.29 -9.36 12.44
C SER A 109 -52.55 -9.69 11.62
N SER A 110 -53.19 -10.80 12.00
CA SER A 110 -54.62 -10.90 12.31
C SER A 110 -55.54 -9.77 11.79
N PHE A 111 -56.40 -10.09 10.81
CA PHE A 111 -57.87 -9.98 10.87
C PHE A 111 -58.48 -10.69 9.66
#